data_AF-A0A550BXP5-F1
#
_entry.id   AF-A0A550BXP5-F1
#
_cell.length_a   1.000
_cell.length_b   1.000
_cell.length_c   1.000
_cell.angle_alpha   90.00
_cell.angle_beta   90.00
_cell.angle_gamma   90.00
#
_symmetry.space_group_name_H-M   'P 1'
#
loop_
_entity.id
_entity.type
_entity.pdbx_description
1 polymer ?
#
loop_
_entity_poly.entity_id
_entity_poly.type
_entity_poly.pdbx_seq_one_letter_code
_entity_poly.pdbx_strand_id
1 'polypeptide(L)'
;MTTTTGVGHHVNPCRCSFVRFSWTSTLELHIHSLFISSRITLRCDSIDFRTGEQKPSRQQRCTLATAEKNRAGITYLFAILFGHGKDEWRRDPATGKTTGNPSISVLVSHYMVALRRRKAHEGEATSSSRAMTTYILSRLHVQNLRDYAVVMVRTVISPIVNGVENLKPRLLQCAYTLSFICLLRIDEVLQIQMQDLTWNKDGSIDLRLPFRKTHQYGKILPFPLWEFEQDEAAICPVRALCEWLQASKIRTGYLFPRLTTNGLQVKNAVGQEPEHMSSEVFLESFRNNLLDIGVDFTPYGTHSFRRGGCQYFVVCRRWNIRRVCEWGGWSTDFTHLTIVKYLISWCDEPMSSRADFLRPGQRVARLCRTCGRSCPCNS
;
A
#
# COMPACT_ATOMS: atom_id res chain seq x y z
N MET A 1 -64.83 28.34 -33.45
CA MET A 1 -63.78 29.31 -33.13
C MET A 1 -63.22 28.89 -31.78
N THR A 2 -61.98 28.46 -31.58
CA THR A 2 -60.80 28.35 -32.45
C THR A 2 -59.91 27.32 -31.76
N THR A 3 -59.54 26.27 -32.49
CA THR A 3 -58.58 25.24 -32.10
C THR A 3 -57.16 25.84 -32.06
N THR A 4 -56.38 25.49 -31.05
CA THR A 4 -54.91 25.71 -31.05
C THR A 4 -54.22 24.39 -30.78
N THR A 5 -53.55 23.90 -31.82
CA THR A 5 -52.71 22.71 -31.87
C THR A 5 -51.30 23.06 -31.40
N GLY A 6 -50.77 22.30 -30.44
CA GLY A 6 -49.38 22.37 -30.01
C GLY A 6 -48.73 20.98 -30.11
N VAL A 7 -47.90 20.81 -31.14
CA VAL A 7 -47.11 19.60 -31.40
C VAL A 7 -45.91 19.58 -30.45
N GLY A 8 -45.80 18.54 -29.62
CA GLY A 8 -44.68 18.32 -28.70
C GLY A 8 -44.03 16.96 -28.93
N HIS A 9 -42.76 16.99 -29.29
CA HIS A 9 -41.92 15.85 -29.67
C HIS A 9 -41.88 14.69 -28.65
N HIS A 10 -41.99 13.47 -29.19
CA HIS A 10 -41.63 12.22 -28.53
C HIS A 10 -40.13 12.18 -28.18
N VAL A 11 -39.81 12.03 -26.90
CA VAL A 11 -38.57 11.41 -26.43
C VAL A 11 -38.96 10.38 -25.37
N ASN A 12 -38.76 9.10 -25.69
CA ASN A 12 -38.95 7.96 -24.79
C ASN A 12 -37.72 7.77 -23.90
N PRO A 13 -37.82 7.87 -22.55
CA PRO A 13 -36.85 7.26 -21.66
C PRO A 13 -37.30 5.85 -21.29
N CYS A 14 -36.45 4.86 -21.59
CA CYS A 14 -36.63 3.46 -21.25
C CYS A 14 -37.04 3.28 -19.77
N ARG A 15 -38.23 2.73 -19.55
CA ARG A 15 -38.71 2.28 -18.23
C ARG A 15 -37.90 1.06 -17.79
N CYS A 16 -36.99 1.25 -16.83
CA CYS A 16 -36.52 0.15 -15.98
C CYS A 16 -37.60 -0.11 -14.92
N SER A 17 -38.40 -1.16 -15.11
CA SER A 17 -39.47 -1.58 -14.21
C SER A 17 -38.90 -2.10 -12.90
N PHE A 18 -38.80 -1.24 -11.87
CA PHE A 18 -38.65 -1.69 -10.49
C PHE A 18 -40.04 -2.11 -9.97
N VAL A 19 -40.24 -3.42 -9.81
CA VAL A 19 -41.43 -3.96 -9.14
C VAL A 19 -41.35 -3.55 -7.67
N ARG A 20 -42.25 -2.64 -7.25
CA ARG A 20 -42.47 -2.33 -5.83
C ARG A 20 -43.16 -3.51 -5.18
N PHE A 21 -42.45 -4.15 -4.27
CA PHE A 21 -42.92 -5.30 -3.52
C PHE A 21 -43.01 -4.85 -2.05
N SER A 22 -44.24 -4.83 -1.53
CA SER A 22 -44.54 -4.54 -0.11
C SER A 22 -44.24 -5.80 0.71
N TRP A 23 -43.26 -5.73 1.62
CA TRP A 23 -42.90 -6.86 2.48
C TRP A 23 -42.69 -6.43 3.93
N THR A 24 -43.08 -7.29 4.85
CA THR A 24 -43.06 -7.09 6.31
C THR A 24 -41.65 -7.08 6.91
N SER A 25 -41.51 -6.35 8.01
CA SER A 25 -40.31 -5.67 8.55
C SER A 25 -39.14 -6.52 9.09
N THR A 26 -39.16 -7.86 8.95
CA THR A 26 -38.04 -8.74 9.39
C THR A 26 -37.16 -9.19 8.22
N LEU A 27 -37.68 -9.09 6.99
CA LEU A 27 -37.02 -9.49 5.75
C LEU A 27 -35.95 -8.48 5.28
N GLU A 28 -36.07 -7.19 5.61
CA GLU A 28 -35.17 -6.15 5.10
C GLU A 28 -33.72 -6.26 5.59
N LEU A 29 -33.49 -6.68 6.85
CA LEU A 29 -32.13 -6.86 7.41
C LEU A 29 -31.28 -7.83 6.60
N HIS A 30 -31.90 -8.93 6.20
CA HIS A 30 -31.25 -10.07 5.59
C HIS A 30 -31.06 -9.85 4.09
N ILE A 31 -32.04 -9.27 3.40
CA ILE A 31 -32.01 -9.15 1.94
C ILE A 31 -30.82 -8.34 1.46
N HIS A 32 -30.52 -7.19 2.07
CA HIS A 32 -29.42 -6.33 1.61
C HIS A 32 -28.05 -6.98 1.86
N SER A 33 -27.84 -7.56 3.04
CA SER A 33 -26.58 -8.25 3.39
C SER A 33 -26.36 -9.54 2.57
N LEU A 34 -27.44 -10.29 2.32
CA LEU A 34 -27.42 -11.50 1.48
C LEU A 34 -27.24 -11.15 0.00
N PHE A 35 -27.82 -10.05 -0.48
CA PHE A 35 -27.64 -9.58 -1.85
C PHE A 35 -26.17 -9.19 -2.12
N ILE A 36 -25.54 -8.50 -1.16
CA ILE A 36 -24.12 -8.15 -1.25
C ILE A 36 -23.26 -9.41 -1.29
N SER A 37 -23.51 -10.34 -0.37
CA SER A 37 -22.76 -11.59 -0.27
C SER A 37 -22.93 -12.42 -1.54
N SER A 38 -24.17 -12.67 -1.99
CA SER A 38 -24.47 -13.42 -3.21
C SER A 38 -23.88 -12.79 -4.47
N ARG A 39 -23.83 -11.46 -4.58
CA ARG A 39 -23.19 -10.77 -5.72
C ARG A 39 -21.69 -11.03 -5.76
N ILE A 40 -21.03 -11.03 -4.60
CA ILE A 40 -19.62 -11.38 -4.48
C ILE A 40 -19.43 -12.89 -4.73
N THR A 41 -20.30 -13.75 -4.20
CA THR A 41 -20.26 -15.21 -4.41
C THR A 41 -20.35 -15.56 -5.88
N LEU A 42 -21.28 -14.96 -6.61
CA LEU A 42 -21.48 -15.21 -8.04
C LEU A 42 -20.20 -14.97 -8.84
N ARG A 43 -19.48 -13.87 -8.56
CA ARG A 43 -18.33 -13.43 -9.37
C ARG A 43 -16.97 -13.94 -8.89
N CYS A 44 -16.80 -14.11 -7.59
CA CYS A 44 -15.47 -14.31 -6.99
C CYS A 44 -15.31 -15.69 -6.37
N ASP A 45 -16.38 -16.34 -5.92
CA ASP A 45 -16.30 -17.57 -5.12
C ASP A 45 -16.38 -18.84 -5.97
N SER A 46 -15.78 -19.90 -5.44
CA SER A 46 -15.78 -21.25 -6.01
C SER A 46 -17.07 -22.01 -5.75
N ILE A 47 -17.85 -21.59 -4.77
CA ILE A 47 -19.12 -22.21 -4.40
C ILE A 47 -20.27 -21.45 -5.07
N ASP A 48 -21.23 -22.19 -5.62
CA ASP A 48 -22.50 -21.62 -6.05
C ASP A 48 -23.40 -21.40 -4.83
N PHE A 49 -23.90 -20.17 -4.65
CA PHE A 49 -24.76 -19.85 -3.51
C PHE A 49 -26.17 -20.45 -3.63
N ARG A 50 -26.60 -20.86 -4.83
CA ARG A 50 -27.92 -21.45 -5.08
C ARG A 50 -27.93 -22.94 -4.78
N THR A 51 -26.87 -23.65 -5.14
CA THR A 51 -26.79 -25.11 -5.02
C THR A 51 -25.87 -25.57 -3.90
N GLY A 52 -24.96 -24.70 -3.41
CA GLY A 52 -23.92 -25.07 -2.45
C GLY A 52 -22.76 -25.87 -3.06
N GLU A 53 -22.81 -26.16 -4.36
CA GLU A 53 -21.83 -27.00 -5.05
C GLU A 53 -20.62 -26.22 -5.57
N GLN A 54 -19.55 -26.93 -5.89
CA GLN A 54 -18.40 -26.33 -6.55
C GLN A 54 -18.75 -25.95 -8.00
N LYS A 55 -18.47 -24.70 -8.35
CA LYS A 55 -18.57 -24.22 -9.73
C LYS A 55 -17.50 -24.88 -10.60
N PRO A 56 -17.75 -25.02 -11.92
CA PRO A 56 -16.79 -25.58 -12.85
C PRO A 56 -15.44 -24.84 -12.84
N SER A 57 -14.33 -25.59 -12.92
CA SER A 57 -12.96 -25.03 -12.92
C SER A 57 -12.65 -24.16 -14.13
N ARG A 58 -13.40 -24.31 -15.23
CA ARG A 58 -13.26 -23.53 -16.48
C ARG A 58 -13.84 -22.11 -16.38
N GLN A 59 -14.64 -21.83 -15.34
CA GLN A 59 -15.23 -20.52 -15.15
C GLN A 59 -14.18 -19.55 -14.59
N GLN A 60 -13.91 -18.45 -15.30
CA GLN A 60 -13.01 -17.41 -14.82
C GLN A 60 -13.61 -16.72 -13.58
N ARG A 61 -12.86 -16.72 -12.47
CA ARG A 61 -13.28 -16.14 -11.19
C ARG A 61 -12.51 -14.85 -10.92
N CYS A 62 -13.20 -13.84 -10.41
CA CYS A 62 -12.53 -12.63 -9.94
C CYS A 62 -11.68 -12.91 -8.69
N THR A 63 -10.64 -12.12 -8.51
CA THR A 63 -9.74 -12.21 -7.35
C THR A 63 -10.40 -11.70 -6.07
N LEU A 64 -9.90 -12.09 -4.90
CA LEU A 64 -10.32 -11.52 -3.62
C LEU A 64 -10.05 -10.01 -3.58
N ALA A 65 -9.00 -9.52 -4.22
CA ALA A 65 -8.76 -8.07 -4.33
C ALA A 65 -9.93 -7.37 -5.04
N THR A 66 -10.52 -8.02 -6.05
CA THR A 66 -11.71 -7.55 -6.73
C THR A 66 -12.94 -7.64 -5.82
N ALA A 67 -13.08 -8.71 -5.04
CA ALA A 67 -14.14 -8.85 -4.04
C ALA A 67 -14.07 -7.75 -2.95
N GLU A 68 -12.87 -7.43 -2.46
CA GLU A 68 -12.64 -6.36 -1.47
C GLU A 68 -12.96 -4.97 -2.06
N LYS A 69 -12.55 -4.70 -3.32
CA LYS A 69 -12.92 -3.47 -4.03
C LYS A 69 -14.42 -3.35 -4.24
N ASN A 70 -15.09 -4.43 -4.65
CA ASN A 70 -16.54 -4.46 -4.81
C ASN A 70 -17.24 -4.15 -3.48
N ARG A 71 -16.82 -4.80 -2.38
CA ARG A 71 -17.35 -4.51 -1.04
C ARG A 71 -17.15 -3.04 -0.67
N ALA A 72 -15.95 -2.49 -0.86
CA ALA A 72 -15.65 -1.10 -0.54
C ALA A 72 -16.50 -0.11 -1.36
N GLY A 73 -16.71 -0.38 -2.66
CA GLY A 73 -17.60 0.42 -3.51
C GLY A 73 -19.06 0.39 -3.03
N ILE A 74 -19.55 -0.78 -2.61
CA ILE A 74 -20.88 -0.93 -2.02
C ILE A 74 -20.96 -0.21 -0.66
N THR A 75 -19.92 -0.29 0.17
CA THR A 75 -19.85 0.47 1.43
C THR A 75 -19.99 1.96 1.18
N TYR A 76 -19.25 2.50 0.20
CA TYR A 76 -19.35 3.90 -0.20
C TYR A 76 -20.75 4.26 -0.70
N LEU A 77 -21.33 3.42 -1.56
CA LEU A 77 -22.67 3.60 -2.11
C LEU A 77 -23.72 3.76 -1.00
N PHE A 78 -23.75 2.84 -0.03
CA PHE A 78 -24.69 2.90 1.10
C PHE A 78 -24.39 4.05 2.06
N ALA A 79 -23.12 4.38 2.28
CA ALA A 79 -22.74 5.47 3.17
C ALA A 79 -23.17 6.84 2.63
N ILE A 80 -22.95 7.09 1.33
CA ILE A 80 -23.13 8.42 0.72
C ILE A 80 -24.47 8.56 0.00
N LEU A 81 -24.78 7.67 -0.95
CA LEU A 81 -25.99 7.84 -1.77
C LEU A 81 -27.28 7.50 -1.03
N PHE A 82 -27.20 6.55 -0.08
CA PHE A 82 -28.35 6.16 0.73
C PHE A 82 -28.35 6.78 2.13
N GLY A 83 -27.34 7.60 2.46
CA GLY A 83 -27.28 8.34 3.73
C GLY A 83 -27.23 7.45 4.98
N HIS A 84 -26.86 6.18 4.85
CA HIS A 84 -26.83 5.23 5.97
C HIS A 84 -25.56 5.33 6.82
N GLY A 85 -24.61 6.18 6.44
CA GLY A 85 -23.38 6.42 7.19
C GLY A 85 -22.42 5.22 7.21
N LYS A 86 -21.57 5.19 8.23
CA LYS A 86 -20.51 4.18 8.44
C LYS A 86 -20.79 3.26 9.63
N ASP A 87 -21.98 3.35 10.22
CA ASP A 87 -22.34 2.60 11.41
C ASP A 87 -22.72 1.17 11.08
N GLU A 88 -22.42 0.24 11.99
CA GLU A 88 -22.71 -1.18 11.82
C GLU A 88 -24.20 -1.43 11.53
N TRP A 89 -24.50 -2.30 10.57
CA TRP A 89 -25.87 -2.70 10.23
C TRP A 89 -26.54 -3.40 11.41
N ARG A 90 -27.51 -2.73 12.06
CA ARG A 90 -28.21 -3.24 13.24
C ARG A 90 -29.70 -2.95 13.15
N ARG A 91 -30.48 -3.82 13.80
CA ARG A 91 -31.91 -3.56 14.04
C ARG A 91 -32.04 -2.81 15.35
N ASP A 92 -32.77 -1.71 15.34
CA ASP A 92 -33.20 -1.07 16.56
C ASP A 92 -34.25 -1.97 17.24
N PRO A 93 -34.00 -2.44 18.48
CA PRO A 93 -34.94 -3.30 19.21
C PRO A 93 -36.27 -2.61 19.51
N ALA A 94 -36.27 -1.28 19.67
CA ALA A 94 -37.45 -0.52 20.06
C ALA A 94 -38.32 -0.14 18.86
N THR A 95 -37.71 0.23 17.73
CA THR A 95 -38.45 0.69 16.54
C THR A 95 -38.58 -0.37 15.46
N GLY A 96 -37.85 -1.48 15.56
CA GLY A 96 -37.80 -2.55 14.55
C GLY A 96 -37.11 -2.11 13.25
N LYS A 97 -36.71 -0.84 13.13
CA LYS A 97 -36.10 -0.22 11.96
C LYS A 97 -34.62 -0.61 11.86
N THR A 98 -34.16 -0.84 10.64
CA THR A 98 -32.77 -1.18 10.37
C THR A 98 -31.96 0.08 10.11
N THR A 99 -30.85 0.24 10.81
CA THR A 99 -29.95 1.39 10.67
C THR A 99 -28.50 0.92 10.49
N GLY A 100 -27.65 1.79 9.94
CA GLY A 100 -26.25 1.49 9.61
C GLY A 100 -26.06 1.03 8.16
N ASN A 101 -24.91 0.45 7.83
CA ASN A 101 -24.53 0.11 6.46
C ASN A 101 -24.48 -1.41 6.24
N PRO A 102 -25.29 -1.98 5.32
CA PRO A 102 -25.42 -3.43 5.15
C PRO A 102 -24.12 -4.12 4.68
N SER A 103 -23.21 -3.38 4.05
CA SER A 103 -21.90 -3.93 3.61
C SER A 103 -20.91 -4.20 4.74
N ILE A 104 -21.16 -3.63 5.93
CA ILE A 104 -20.37 -3.84 7.15
C ILE A 104 -21.13 -4.69 8.18
N SER A 105 -22.23 -5.33 7.77
CA SER A 105 -22.92 -6.31 8.62
C SER A 105 -21.99 -7.46 9.01
N VAL A 106 -22.31 -8.08 10.15
CA VAL A 106 -21.62 -9.28 10.64
C VAL A 106 -21.65 -10.39 9.59
N LEU A 107 -22.78 -10.56 8.89
CA LEU A 107 -22.96 -11.57 7.84
C LEU A 107 -21.98 -11.38 6.67
N VAL A 108 -21.91 -10.17 6.10
CA VAL A 108 -20.99 -9.87 5.00
C VAL A 108 -19.53 -9.99 5.46
N SER A 109 -19.25 -9.59 6.70
CA SER A 109 -17.90 -9.71 7.27
C SER A 109 -17.46 -11.16 7.44
N HIS A 110 -18.31 -12.03 8.00
CA HIS A 110 -18.05 -13.47 8.11
C HIS A 110 -17.88 -14.11 6.74
N TYR A 111 -18.74 -13.77 5.78
CA TYR A 111 -18.63 -14.27 4.43
C TYR A 111 -17.27 -13.90 3.79
N MET A 112 -16.82 -12.65 3.91
CA MET A 112 -15.52 -12.23 3.37
C MET A 112 -14.33 -12.92 4.01
N VAL A 113 -14.40 -13.26 5.31
CA VAL A 113 -13.38 -14.06 5.99
C VAL A 113 -13.36 -15.49 5.43
N ALA A 114 -14.52 -16.11 5.24
CA ALA A 114 -14.63 -17.44 4.67
C ALA A 114 -14.14 -17.48 3.21
N LEU A 115 -14.50 -16.48 2.40
CA LEU A 115 -14.03 -16.32 1.02
C LEU A 115 -12.50 -16.20 0.97
N ARG A 116 -11.90 -15.40 1.86
CA ARG A 116 -10.43 -15.28 1.95
C ARG A 116 -9.75 -16.62 2.22
N ARG A 117 -10.32 -17.45 3.11
CA ARG A 117 -9.78 -18.78 3.41
C ARG A 117 -9.86 -19.73 2.22
N ARG A 118 -11.01 -19.78 1.53
CA ARG A 118 -11.18 -20.59 0.32
C ARG A 118 -10.23 -20.17 -0.79
N LYS A 119 -10.12 -18.86 -1.01
CA LYS A 119 -9.21 -18.28 -1.99
C LYS A 119 -7.74 -18.61 -1.71
N ALA A 120 -7.33 -18.54 -0.45
CA ALA A 120 -6.00 -19.00 -0.05
C ALA A 120 -5.79 -20.50 -0.30
N HIS A 121 -6.80 -21.34 -0.07
CA HIS A 121 -6.76 -22.78 -0.37
C HIS A 121 -6.68 -23.06 -1.88
N GLU A 122 -7.33 -22.24 -2.70
CA GLU A 122 -7.25 -22.27 -4.18
C GLU A 122 -5.90 -21.74 -4.72
N GLY A 123 -4.92 -21.46 -3.85
CA GLY A 123 -3.63 -20.90 -4.25
C GLY A 123 -3.68 -19.42 -4.61
N GLU A 124 -4.85 -18.77 -4.48
CA GLU A 124 -4.97 -17.33 -4.60
C GLU A 124 -4.41 -16.68 -3.33
N ALA A 125 -3.09 -16.53 -3.31
CA ALA A 125 -2.38 -15.80 -2.29
C ALA A 125 -2.95 -14.38 -2.27
N THR A 126 -3.83 -14.12 -1.30
CA THR A 126 -4.23 -12.77 -0.94
C THR A 126 -3.14 -12.17 -0.08
N SER A 127 -1.99 -12.08 -0.75
CA SER A 127 -0.76 -11.59 -0.23
C SER A 127 -0.91 -10.09 -0.15
N SER A 128 -1.25 -9.61 1.05
CA SER A 128 -0.60 -8.40 1.49
C SER A 128 0.90 -8.65 1.35
N SER A 129 1.58 -7.84 0.53
CA SER A 129 3.02 -8.03 0.26
C SER A 129 3.79 -8.25 1.56
N ARG A 130 4.73 -9.20 1.56
CA ARG A 130 5.63 -9.47 2.68
C ARG A 130 6.36 -8.20 3.06
N ALA A 131 6.55 -7.98 4.36
CA ALA A 131 7.26 -6.81 4.84
C ALA A 131 8.73 -6.83 4.41
N MET A 132 9.21 -5.69 3.92
CA MET A 132 10.64 -5.51 3.70
C MET A 132 11.35 -5.40 5.05
N THR A 133 12.40 -6.16 5.28
CA THR A 133 13.16 -6.11 6.55
C THR A 133 14.41 -5.25 6.39
N THR A 134 14.90 -4.68 7.49
CA THR A 134 16.18 -3.96 7.50
C THR A 134 17.36 -4.85 7.11
N TYR A 135 17.28 -6.15 7.44
CA TYR A 135 18.26 -7.14 7.00
C TYR A 135 18.33 -7.25 5.47
N ILE A 136 17.18 -7.40 4.81
CA ILE A 136 17.14 -7.48 3.34
C ILE A 136 17.59 -6.14 2.73
N LEU A 137 17.14 -5.00 3.26
CA LEU A 137 17.59 -3.68 2.80
C LEU A 137 19.09 -3.49 2.95
N SER A 138 19.70 -4.03 4.00
CA SER A 138 21.16 -3.98 4.20
C SER A 138 21.89 -4.81 3.16
N ARG A 139 21.38 -6.00 2.83
CA ARG A 139 21.95 -6.84 1.76
C ARG A 139 21.80 -6.18 0.38
N LEU A 140 20.63 -5.61 0.09
CA LEU A 140 20.39 -4.83 -1.13
C LEU A 140 21.32 -3.62 -1.20
N HIS A 141 21.51 -2.90 -0.09
CA HIS A 141 22.42 -1.75 -0.04
C HIS A 141 23.86 -2.15 -0.35
N VAL A 142 24.37 -3.23 0.26
CA VAL A 142 25.72 -3.74 -0.03
C VAL A 142 25.85 -4.20 -1.48
N GLN A 143 24.83 -4.86 -2.02
CA GLN A 143 24.83 -5.30 -3.42
C GLN A 143 24.82 -4.10 -4.39
N ASN A 144 23.90 -3.15 -4.18
CA ASN A 144 23.84 -1.91 -4.95
C ASN A 144 25.17 -1.16 -4.87
N LEU A 145 25.74 -1.01 -3.67
CA LEU A 145 27.05 -0.39 -3.47
C LEU A 145 28.12 -1.08 -4.29
N ARG A 146 28.16 -2.42 -4.35
CA ARG A 146 29.13 -3.14 -5.19
C ARG A 146 28.95 -2.79 -6.66
N ASP A 147 27.71 -2.76 -7.15
CA ASP A 147 27.40 -2.52 -8.55
C ASP A 147 27.89 -1.15 -9.06
N TYR A 148 28.00 -0.14 -8.17
CA TYR A 148 28.60 1.17 -8.51
C TYR A 148 29.95 1.49 -7.86
N ALA A 149 30.39 0.75 -6.83
CA ALA A 149 31.74 0.88 -6.26
C ALA A 149 32.80 0.24 -7.17
N VAL A 150 32.41 -0.73 -8.02
CA VAL A 150 33.26 -1.25 -9.11
C VAL A 150 33.75 -0.12 -10.03
N VAL A 151 33.02 1.01 -10.12
CA VAL A 151 33.42 2.20 -10.90
C VAL A 151 34.50 3.03 -10.21
N MET A 152 34.61 2.99 -8.87
CA MET A 152 35.54 3.82 -8.10
C MET A 152 36.93 3.21 -7.90
N VAL A 153 37.11 1.89 -8.07
CA VAL A 153 38.35 1.20 -7.63
C VAL A 153 39.13 0.46 -8.73
N ARG A 154 38.59 0.16 -9.92
CA ARG A 154 39.37 -0.59 -10.93
C ARG A 154 39.20 -0.13 -12.38
N THR A 155 40.30 0.38 -12.90
CA THR A 155 40.68 0.54 -14.31
C THR A 155 40.69 -0.76 -15.13
N VAL A 156 40.24 -1.92 -14.63
CA VAL A 156 40.50 -3.22 -15.28
C VAL A 156 39.40 -4.25 -14.93
N ILE A 157 38.57 -4.58 -15.94
CA ILE A 157 37.75 -5.80 -16.13
C ILE A 157 36.34 -5.87 -15.46
N SER A 158 35.32 -5.28 -16.10
CA SER A 158 33.97 -5.83 -16.44
C SER A 158 32.90 -4.73 -16.60
N PRO A 159 31.84 -4.96 -17.42
CA PRO A 159 31.56 -4.17 -18.61
C PRO A 159 31.08 -2.75 -18.28
N ILE A 160 32.05 -1.85 -18.21
CA ILE A 160 31.87 -0.49 -18.68
C ILE A 160 31.48 -0.60 -20.16
N VAL A 161 30.18 -0.63 -20.45
CA VAL A 161 29.72 -0.38 -21.82
C VAL A 161 29.92 1.12 -22.05
N ASN A 162 31.04 1.47 -22.68
CA ASN A 162 31.34 2.80 -23.23
C ASN A 162 31.53 3.97 -22.24
N GLY A 163 32.09 3.72 -21.05
CA GLY A 163 32.45 4.77 -20.09
C GLY A 163 31.28 5.39 -19.34
N VAL A 164 30.07 4.82 -19.46
CA VAL A 164 28.86 5.39 -18.86
C VAL A 164 28.38 4.55 -17.68
N GLU A 165 28.21 5.22 -16.55
CA GLU A 165 27.78 4.62 -15.30
C GLU A 165 26.31 4.22 -15.33
N ASN A 166 26.00 3.00 -14.87
CA ASN A 166 24.63 2.53 -14.68
C ASN A 166 24.03 3.19 -13.42
N LEU A 167 23.09 4.11 -13.61
CA LEU A 167 22.49 4.88 -12.52
C LEU A 167 21.39 4.12 -11.77
N LYS A 168 20.94 2.98 -12.31
CA LYS A 168 19.78 2.23 -11.82
C LYS A 168 19.93 1.75 -10.36
N PRO A 169 21.07 1.21 -9.88
CA PRO A 169 21.20 0.76 -8.50
C PRO A 169 21.06 1.91 -7.49
N ARG A 170 21.62 3.09 -7.78
CA ARG A 170 21.49 4.28 -6.92
C ARG A 170 20.06 4.81 -6.89
N LEU A 171 19.39 4.81 -8.05
CA LEU A 171 17.99 5.16 -8.15
C LEU A 171 17.15 4.26 -7.24
N LEU A 172 17.33 2.95 -7.37
CA LEU A 172 16.60 1.96 -6.59
C LEU A 172 16.87 2.11 -5.09
N GLN A 173 18.14 2.28 -4.69
CA GLN A 173 18.49 2.49 -3.28
C GLN A 173 17.78 3.71 -2.69
N CYS A 174 17.79 4.85 -3.39
CA CYS A 174 17.08 6.06 -2.97
C CYS A 174 15.55 5.84 -2.89
N ALA A 175 14.96 5.16 -3.86
CA ALA A 175 13.54 4.85 -3.84
C ALA A 175 13.16 3.88 -2.69
N TYR A 176 14.02 2.91 -2.38
CA TYR A 176 13.81 1.98 -1.27
C TYR A 176 13.82 2.69 0.08
N THR A 177 14.82 3.54 0.34
CA THR A 177 14.92 4.25 1.62
C THR A 177 13.78 5.25 1.81
N LEU A 178 13.42 6.02 0.78
CA LEU A 178 12.28 6.95 0.86
C LEU A 178 10.95 6.22 1.05
N SER A 179 10.68 5.15 0.29
CA SER A 179 9.44 4.37 0.46
C SER A 179 9.33 3.73 1.84
N PHE A 180 10.45 3.24 2.37
CA PHE A 180 10.53 2.59 3.68
C PHE A 180 10.38 3.60 4.83
N ILE A 181 11.17 4.66 4.87
CA ILE A 181 11.19 5.62 5.99
C ILE A 181 9.95 6.53 5.98
N CYS A 182 9.50 6.99 4.82
CA CYS A 182 8.33 7.87 4.72
C CYS A 182 7.00 7.11 4.65
N LEU A 183 7.03 5.77 4.72
CA LEU A 183 5.85 4.90 4.64
C LEU A 183 5.02 5.16 3.35
N LEU A 184 5.69 5.35 2.23
CA LEU A 184 5.08 5.72 0.96
C LEU A 184 4.81 4.49 0.08
N ARG A 185 3.77 4.57 -0.74
CA ARG A 185 3.61 3.63 -1.86
C ARG A 185 4.65 3.95 -2.91
N ILE A 186 5.06 2.93 -3.68
CA ILE A 186 6.01 3.14 -4.78
C ILE A 186 5.50 4.19 -5.78
N ASP A 187 4.22 4.15 -6.16
CA ASP A 187 3.64 5.16 -7.05
C ASP A 187 3.75 6.59 -6.49
N GLU A 188 3.67 6.75 -5.16
CA GLU A 188 3.83 8.05 -4.50
C GLU A 188 5.29 8.51 -4.55
N VAL A 189 6.26 7.58 -4.43
CA VAL A 189 7.69 7.87 -4.50
C VAL A 189 8.12 8.27 -5.89
N LEU A 190 7.69 7.54 -6.92
CA LEU A 190 8.11 7.78 -8.31
C LEU A 190 7.59 9.13 -8.85
N GLN A 191 6.55 9.68 -8.25
CA GLN A 191 5.99 10.99 -8.62
C GLN A 191 6.66 12.18 -7.91
N ILE A 192 7.59 11.95 -6.98
CA ILE A 192 8.31 13.02 -6.29
C ILE A 192 9.12 13.83 -7.30
N GLN A 193 9.05 15.16 -7.18
CA GLN A 193 9.82 16.10 -7.99
C GLN A 193 10.87 16.85 -7.17
N MET A 194 11.83 17.48 -7.83
CA MET A 194 12.86 18.28 -7.17
C MET A 194 12.27 19.45 -6.37
N GLN A 195 11.16 20.03 -6.84
CA GLN A 195 10.46 21.13 -6.14
C GLN A 195 9.80 20.69 -4.82
N ASP A 196 9.59 19.39 -4.63
CA ASP A 196 8.98 18.81 -3.43
C ASP A 196 9.98 18.69 -2.27
N LEU A 197 11.27 18.90 -2.55
CA LEU A 197 12.36 18.85 -1.58
C LEU A 197 12.72 20.28 -1.14
N THR A 198 12.72 20.52 0.17
CA THR A 198 13.22 21.77 0.76
C THR A 198 14.44 21.46 1.62
N TRP A 199 15.57 22.11 1.31
CA TRP A 199 16.79 21.99 2.10
C TRP A 199 16.82 23.03 3.21
N ASN A 200 16.89 22.58 4.45
CA ASN A 200 16.91 23.44 5.63
C ASN A 200 18.35 23.74 6.08
N LYS A 201 18.53 24.86 6.78
CA LYS A 201 19.85 25.31 7.27
C LYS A 201 20.43 24.41 8.37
N ASP A 202 19.58 23.63 9.03
CA ASP A 202 19.95 22.67 10.07
C ASP A 202 20.45 21.34 9.52
N GLY A 203 20.55 21.22 8.18
CA GLY A 203 20.96 19.99 7.50
C GLY A 203 19.83 19.00 7.28
N SER A 204 18.60 19.31 7.73
CA SER A 204 17.42 18.50 7.46
C SER A 204 16.83 18.77 6.08
N ILE A 205 16.02 17.81 5.63
CA ILE A 205 15.45 17.78 4.29
C ILE A 205 13.95 17.56 4.44
N ASP A 206 13.15 18.56 4.09
CA ASP A 206 11.70 18.40 4.10
C ASP A 206 11.21 17.88 2.76
N LEU A 207 10.61 16.69 2.77
CA LEU A 207 9.90 16.12 1.62
C LEU A 207 8.41 16.42 1.73
N ARG A 208 7.85 17.17 0.77
CA ARG A 208 6.42 17.48 0.66
C ARG A 208 5.79 16.67 -0.46
N LEU A 209 4.73 15.93 -0.20
CA LEU A 209 4.05 15.19 -1.27
C LEU A 209 3.06 16.10 -2.00
N PRO A 210 3.05 16.10 -3.35
CA PRO A 210 2.14 16.95 -4.13
C PRO A 210 0.68 16.51 -3.99
N PHE A 211 0.44 15.20 -3.86
CA PHE A 211 -0.90 14.64 -3.66
C PHE A 211 -0.85 13.40 -2.77
N ARG A 212 -1.89 13.18 -1.96
CA ARG A 212 -2.06 11.94 -1.22
C ARG A 212 -3.50 11.45 -1.28
N LYS A 213 -3.68 10.20 -1.69
CA LYS A 213 -4.98 9.52 -1.75
C LYS A 213 -5.77 9.53 -0.43
N THR A 214 -5.12 9.81 0.71
CA THR A 214 -5.71 9.80 2.05
C THR A 214 -6.03 11.18 2.63
N HIS A 215 -5.64 12.29 1.98
CA HIS A 215 -5.94 13.64 2.48
C HIS A 215 -6.85 14.39 1.50
N GLN A 216 -8.16 14.29 1.74
CA GLN A 216 -9.19 15.02 0.97
C GLN A 216 -9.22 16.53 1.28
N TYR A 217 -8.48 17.02 2.30
CA TYR A 217 -8.59 18.40 2.83
C TYR A 217 -7.27 19.21 2.90
N GLY A 218 -6.25 18.85 2.13
CA GLY A 218 -5.26 19.85 1.65
C GLY A 218 -4.15 20.36 2.58
N LYS A 219 -3.86 19.73 3.73
CA LYS A 219 -2.62 20.02 4.50
C LYS A 219 -1.84 18.74 4.76
N ILE A 220 -0.96 18.37 3.82
CA ILE A 220 -0.01 17.28 4.02
C ILE A 220 1.19 17.87 4.77
N LEU A 221 1.47 17.37 5.97
CA LEU A 221 2.68 17.75 6.70
C LEU A 221 3.91 17.20 5.96
N PRO A 222 5.01 17.98 5.86
CA PRO A 222 6.25 17.50 5.28
C PRO A 222 6.82 16.33 6.11
N PHE A 223 7.60 15.48 5.45
CA PHE A 223 8.45 14.49 6.10
C PHE A 223 9.83 15.11 6.34
N PRO A 224 10.18 15.49 7.59
CA PRO A 224 11.53 15.96 7.89
C PRO A 224 12.50 14.78 7.92
N LEU A 225 13.38 14.70 6.93
CA LEU A 225 14.39 13.66 6.81
C LEU A 225 15.71 14.15 7.41
N TRP A 226 16.25 13.31 8.29
CA TRP A 226 17.53 13.53 8.96
C TRP A 226 18.52 12.47 8.49
N GLU A 227 19.79 12.85 8.43
CA GLU A 227 20.85 11.87 8.23
C GLU A 227 20.92 10.93 9.44
N PHE A 228 20.95 9.62 9.17
CA PHE A 228 21.10 8.60 10.18
C PHE A 228 22.57 8.28 10.44
N GLU A 229 22.82 7.69 11.60
CA GLU A 229 24.12 7.18 12.02
C GLU A 229 24.66 6.12 11.03
N GLN A 230 25.97 5.85 11.11
CA GLN A 230 26.65 5.02 10.12
C GLN A 230 26.22 3.54 10.18
N ASP A 231 25.80 3.07 11.33
CA ASP A 231 25.23 1.73 11.53
C ASP A 231 23.89 1.53 10.78
N GLU A 232 23.13 2.62 10.57
CA GLU A 232 21.86 2.62 9.83
C GLU A 232 22.01 3.14 8.39
N ALA A 233 23.23 3.14 7.84
CA ALA A 233 23.52 3.63 6.49
C ALA A 233 22.61 3.04 5.41
N ALA A 234 22.31 1.74 5.50
CA ALA A 234 21.50 1.03 4.52
C ALA A 234 20.05 1.54 4.40
N ILE A 235 19.53 2.19 5.45
CA ILE A 235 18.16 2.72 5.48
C ILE A 235 18.14 4.26 5.53
N CYS A 236 19.30 4.91 5.48
CA CYS A 236 19.42 6.37 5.57
C CYS A 236 18.88 7.03 4.28
N PRO A 237 17.76 7.77 4.36
CA PRO A 237 17.16 8.38 3.17
C PRO A 237 17.99 9.55 2.65
N VAL A 238 18.61 10.33 3.54
CA VAL A 238 19.45 11.49 3.19
C VAL A 238 20.69 11.06 2.41
N ARG A 239 21.41 10.05 2.90
CA ARG A 239 22.62 9.55 2.23
C ARG A 239 22.30 9.01 0.84
N ALA A 240 21.28 8.17 0.73
CA ALA A 240 20.84 7.62 -0.56
C ALA A 240 20.38 8.71 -1.54
N LEU A 241 19.67 9.75 -1.04
CA LEU A 241 19.24 10.89 -1.84
C LEU A 241 20.41 11.73 -2.33
N CYS A 242 21.37 12.04 -1.46
CA CYS A 242 22.58 12.78 -1.82
C CYS A 242 23.43 12.02 -2.85
N GLU A 243 23.67 10.72 -2.65
CA GLU A 243 24.37 9.87 -3.62
C GLU A 243 23.67 9.85 -4.97
N TRP A 244 22.34 9.71 -4.97
CA TRP A 244 21.52 9.74 -6.18
C TRP A 244 21.64 11.07 -6.92
N LEU A 245 21.48 12.21 -6.23
CA LEU A 245 21.55 13.54 -6.85
C LEU A 245 22.96 13.90 -7.34
N GLN A 246 23.99 13.41 -6.66
CA GLN A 246 25.38 13.58 -7.09
C GLN A 246 25.69 12.81 -8.36
N ALA A 247 25.20 11.58 -8.50
CA ALA A 247 25.43 10.75 -9.69
C ALA A 247 24.55 11.19 -10.87
N SER A 248 23.26 11.42 -10.61
CA SER A 248 22.28 11.75 -11.65
C SER A 248 22.40 13.19 -12.17
N LYS A 249 22.99 14.10 -11.40
CA LYS A 249 23.07 15.55 -11.70
C LYS A 249 21.71 16.20 -11.97
N ILE A 250 20.62 15.60 -11.50
CA ILE A 250 19.27 16.17 -11.63
C ILE A 250 19.19 17.44 -10.78
N ARG A 251 18.56 18.47 -11.35
CA ARG A 251 18.31 19.77 -10.70
C ARG A 251 16.86 20.20 -10.77
N THR A 252 16.11 19.71 -11.76
CA THR A 252 14.71 20.06 -12.02
C THR A 252 13.93 18.83 -12.48
N GLY A 253 12.60 18.88 -12.38
CA GLY A 253 11.70 17.80 -12.80
C GLY A 253 11.58 16.65 -11.80
N TYR A 254 11.24 15.46 -12.30
CA TYR A 254 11.06 14.25 -11.49
C TYR A 254 12.37 13.80 -10.84
N LEU A 255 12.29 13.46 -9.55
CA LEU A 255 13.41 12.89 -8.80
C LEU A 255 13.81 11.51 -9.36
N PHE A 256 12.83 10.77 -9.90
CA PHE A 256 13.00 9.42 -10.45
C PHE A 256 12.60 9.40 -11.94
N PRO A 257 13.43 9.94 -12.84
CA PRO A 257 13.15 9.93 -14.28
C PRO A 257 13.22 8.52 -14.84
N ARG A 258 12.59 8.33 -16.01
CA ARG A 258 12.72 7.11 -16.78
C ARG A 258 14.20 6.87 -17.16
N LEU A 259 14.66 5.64 -16.95
CA LEU A 259 15.98 5.18 -17.36
C LEU A 259 15.88 4.26 -18.58
N THR A 260 16.93 4.24 -19.40
CA THR A 260 17.12 3.24 -20.45
C THR A 260 17.43 1.87 -19.85
N THR A 261 17.38 0.81 -20.67
CA THR A 261 17.76 -0.56 -20.24
C THR A 261 19.18 -0.60 -19.66
N ASN A 262 20.07 0.24 -20.18
CA ASN A 262 21.47 0.34 -19.73
C ASN A 262 21.63 1.23 -18.49
N GLY A 263 20.53 1.73 -17.91
CA GLY A 263 20.53 2.53 -16.70
C GLY A 263 20.93 3.99 -16.90
N LEU A 264 20.81 4.51 -18.13
CA LEU A 264 21.09 5.91 -18.43
C LEU A 264 19.82 6.74 -18.39
N GLN A 265 19.92 8.02 -18.07
CA GLN A 265 18.77 8.91 -18.16
C GLN A 265 18.29 9.04 -19.60
N VAL A 266 16.99 8.90 -19.81
CA VAL A 266 16.37 9.17 -21.12
C VAL A 266 16.38 10.67 -21.35
N LYS A 267 17.03 11.13 -22.43
CA LYS A 267 16.94 12.52 -22.87
C LYS A 267 15.60 12.70 -23.58
N ASN A 268 14.70 13.49 -23.01
CA ASN A 268 13.42 13.80 -23.65
C ASN A 268 13.68 14.68 -24.89
N ALA A 269 12.91 14.43 -25.96
CA ALA A 269 12.94 15.30 -27.13
C ALA A 269 12.39 16.69 -26.77
N VAL A 270 12.83 17.72 -27.49
CA VAL A 270 12.38 19.10 -27.28
C VAL A 270 10.84 19.15 -27.40
N GLY A 271 10.16 19.58 -26.34
CA GLY A 271 8.70 19.70 -26.27
C GLY A 271 7.95 18.51 -25.65
N GLN A 272 8.64 17.45 -25.20
CA GLN A 272 8.02 16.38 -24.42
C GLN A 272 8.16 16.63 -22.91
N GLU A 273 7.05 16.48 -22.19
CA GLU A 273 7.03 16.49 -20.74
C GLU A 273 7.91 15.35 -20.19
N PRO A 274 8.73 15.59 -19.16
CA PRO A 274 9.59 14.56 -18.61
C PRO A 274 8.77 13.40 -18.02
N GLU A 275 9.08 12.16 -18.42
CA GLU A 275 8.47 10.97 -17.83
C GLU A 275 9.22 10.48 -16.60
N HIS A 276 8.48 10.17 -15.54
CA HIS A 276 9.00 9.42 -14.41
C HIS A 276 9.09 7.92 -14.72
N MET A 277 9.89 7.19 -13.95
CA MET A 277 9.93 5.72 -14.03
C MET A 277 8.55 5.12 -13.74
N SER A 278 8.14 4.11 -14.51
CA SER A 278 6.87 3.40 -14.27
C SER A 278 7.01 2.41 -13.11
N SER A 279 5.90 2.14 -12.42
CA SER A 279 5.87 1.20 -11.31
C SER A 279 6.16 -0.23 -11.75
N GLU A 280 5.80 -0.60 -12.98
CA GLU A 280 6.11 -1.92 -13.58
C GLU A 280 7.62 -2.10 -13.76
N VAL A 281 8.29 -1.09 -14.35
CA VAL A 281 9.74 -1.11 -14.56
C VAL A 281 10.46 -1.13 -13.21
N PHE A 282 9.98 -0.36 -12.23
CA PHE A 282 10.52 -0.39 -10.87
C PHE A 282 10.39 -1.79 -10.25
N LEU A 283 9.21 -2.42 -10.33
CA LEU A 283 8.97 -3.75 -9.76
C LEU A 283 9.83 -4.82 -10.42
N GLU A 284 9.96 -4.80 -11.74
CA GLU A 284 10.85 -5.72 -12.46
C GLU A 284 12.29 -5.56 -11.98
N SER A 285 12.76 -4.33 -11.89
CA SER A 285 14.10 -3.99 -11.42
C SER A 285 14.35 -4.43 -9.97
N PHE A 286 13.34 -4.26 -9.11
CA PHE A 286 13.38 -4.69 -7.73
C PHE A 286 13.40 -6.22 -7.59
N ARG A 287 12.64 -6.94 -8.41
CA ARG A 287 12.67 -8.41 -8.44
C ARG A 287 14.06 -8.94 -8.83
N ASN A 288 14.68 -8.33 -9.83
CA ASN A 288 16.04 -8.70 -10.23
C ASN A 288 17.03 -8.45 -9.10
N ASN A 289 16.94 -7.32 -8.42
CA ASN A 289 17.82 -7.01 -7.27
C ASN A 289 17.63 -8.01 -6.11
N LEU A 290 16.40 -8.47 -5.86
CA LEU A 290 16.16 -9.54 -4.89
C LEU A 290 16.77 -10.88 -5.32
N LEU A 291 16.73 -11.21 -6.61
CA LEU A 291 17.37 -12.41 -7.15
C LEU A 291 18.90 -12.34 -7.02
N ASP A 292 19.49 -11.16 -7.23
CA ASP A 292 20.95 -10.95 -7.10
C ASP A 292 21.45 -11.25 -5.67
N ILE A 293 20.61 -11.05 -4.66
CA ILE A 293 20.89 -11.42 -3.26
C ILE A 293 20.30 -12.79 -2.87
N GLY A 294 19.78 -13.58 -3.83
CA GLY A 294 19.24 -14.91 -3.59
C GLY A 294 17.97 -14.94 -2.72
N VAL A 295 17.14 -13.89 -2.78
CA VAL A 295 15.86 -13.80 -2.07
C VAL A 295 14.71 -14.03 -3.06
N ASP A 296 13.77 -14.91 -2.71
CA ASP A 296 12.55 -15.11 -3.50
C ASP A 296 11.71 -13.82 -3.52
N PHE A 297 11.44 -13.31 -4.73
CA PHE A 297 10.70 -12.07 -4.93
C PHE A 297 9.18 -12.26 -4.93
N THR A 298 8.69 -13.50 -5.06
CA THR A 298 7.26 -13.83 -5.18
C THR A 298 6.37 -13.19 -4.10
N PRO A 299 6.76 -13.15 -2.80
CA PRO A 299 5.91 -12.57 -1.78
C PRO A 299 6.02 -11.03 -1.70
N TYR A 300 6.92 -10.39 -2.45
CA TYR A 300 7.16 -8.94 -2.42
C TYR A 300 6.42 -8.21 -3.54
N GLY A 301 5.85 -7.05 -3.21
CA GLY A 301 5.19 -6.14 -4.15
C GLY A 301 5.29 -4.66 -3.76
N THR A 302 4.43 -3.82 -4.34
CA THR A 302 4.46 -2.34 -4.18
C THR A 302 4.22 -1.84 -2.75
N HIS A 303 3.68 -2.69 -1.87
CA HIS A 303 3.41 -2.36 -0.48
C HIS A 303 4.48 -2.86 0.51
N SER A 304 5.48 -3.62 0.04
CA SER A 304 6.48 -4.25 0.91
C SER A 304 7.27 -3.24 1.73
N PHE A 305 7.68 -2.13 1.11
CA PHE A 305 8.47 -1.08 1.77
C PHE A 305 7.66 -0.31 2.81
N ARG A 306 6.46 0.17 2.44
CA ARG A 306 5.54 0.83 3.37
C ARG A 306 5.23 -0.03 4.58
N ARG A 307 5.01 -1.33 4.36
CA ARG A 307 4.79 -2.32 5.41
C ARG A 307 6.02 -2.55 6.27
N GLY A 308 7.16 -2.76 5.64
CA GLY A 308 8.45 -2.93 6.28
C GLY A 308 8.81 -1.77 7.19
N GLY A 309 8.64 -0.54 6.70
CA GLY A 309 8.85 0.67 7.48
C GLY A 309 7.92 0.75 8.69
N CYS A 310 6.64 0.38 8.51
CA CYS A 310 5.68 0.34 9.61
C CYS A 310 6.12 -0.63 10.71
N GLN A 311 6.52 -1.85 10.34
CA GLN A 311 7.07 -2.82 11.26
C GLN A 311 8.36 -2.34 11.92
N TYR A 312 9.28 -1.74 11.15
CA TYR A 312 10.53 -1.18 11.67
C TYR A 312 10.28 -0.09 12.72
N PHE A 313 9.35 0.84 12.50
CA PHE A 313 9.05 1.85 13.50
C PHE A 313 8.45 1.25 14.78
N VAL A 314 7.55 0.27 14.67
CA VAL A 314 6.92 -0.36 15.85
C VAL A 314 7.89 -1.30 16.58
N VAL A 315 8.65 -2.10 15.86
CA VAL A 315 9.48 -3.16 16.43
C VAL A 315 10.87 -2.65 16.80
N CYS A 316 11.57 -2.02 15.86
CA CYS A 316 12.95 -1.59 16.03
C CYS A 316 13.02 -0.24 16.75
N ARG A 317 12.23 0.76 16.29
CA ARG A 317 12.19 2.10 16.92
C ARG A 317 11.24 2.20 18.11
N ARG A 318 10.42 1.16 18.35
CA ARG A 318 9.46 1.07 19.47
C ARG A 318 8.46 2.22 19.53
N TRP A 319 8.09 2.76 18.37
CA TRP A 319 7.06 3.77 18.29
C TRP A 319 5.70 3.17 18.61
N ASN A 320 4.89 3.91 19.37
CA ASN A 320 3.50 3.56 19.53
C ASN A 320 2.77 3.73 18.18
N ILE A 321 1.66 3.01 18.02
CA ILE A 321 0.87 2.98 16.78
C ILE A 321 0.41 4.39 16.39
N ARG A 322 0.05 5.24 17.36
CA ARG A 322 -0.38 6.62 17.12
C ARG A 322 0.71 7.44 16.44
N ARG A 323 1.95 7.40 16.94
CA ARG A 323 3.10 8.11 16.36
C ARG A 323 3.40 7.63 14.94
N VAL A 324 3.26 6.33 14.67
CA VAL A 324 3.41 5.79 13.31
C VAL A 324 2.31 6.29 12.38
N CYS A 325 1.07 6.40 12.84
CA CYS A 325 -0.02 6.99 12.06
C CYS A 325 0.20 8.48 11.78
N GLU A 326 0.63 9.24 12.79
CA GLU A 326 0.92 10.68 12.65
C GLU A 326 2.05 10.91 11.64
N TRP A 327 3.17 10.19 11.80
CA TRP A 327 4.29 10.22 10.84
C TRP A 327 3.86 9.79 9.45
N GLY A 328 3.18 8.64 9.36
CA GLY A 328 2.67 8.11 8.12
C GLY A 328 1.55 8.95 7.53
N GLY A 329 1.09 10.04 8.14
CA GLY A 329 -0.10 10.84 7.76
C GLY A 329 -1.31 9.96 7.41
N TRP A 330 -1.57 8.99 8.28
CA TRP A 330 -2.72 8.10 8.20
C TRP A 330 -3.86 8.68 9.04
N SER A 331 -5.10 8.48 8.60
CA SER A 331 -6.27 8.94 9.36
C SER A 331 -6.27 8.32 10.76
N THR A 332 -6.62 9.09 11.78
CA THR A 332 -6.82 8.58 13.14
C THR A 332 -8.15 7.83 13.30
N ASP A 333 -9.10 8.02 12.37
CA ASP A 333 -10.44 7.42 12.37
C ASP A 333 -10.44 6.02 11.75
N PHE A 334 -9.60 5.14 12.30
CA PHE A 334 -9.52 3.77 11.82
C PHE A 334 -10.64 2.91 12.38
N THR A 335 -11.28 2.15 11.49
CA THR A 335 -11.60 0.76 11.86
C THR A 335 -10.26 0.05 12.07
N HIS A 336 -10.01 -0.39 13.30
CA HIS A 336 -8.81 -1.06 13.85
C HIS A 336 -8.06 -2.03 12.87
N LEU A 337 -8.73 -2.54 11.84
CA LEU A 337 -8.19 -3.48 10.88
C LEU A 337 -7.15 -2.91 9.89
N THR A 338 -7.12 -1.60 9.63
CA THR A 338 -6.29 -1.08 8.51
C THR A 338 -4.80 -1.06 8.85
N ILE A 339 -4.42 -0.62 10.05
CA ILE A 339 -3.01 -0.60 10.46
C ILE A 339 -2.49 -2.02 10.77
N VAL A 340 -3.34 -2.88 11.33
CA VAL A 340 -2.99 -4.27 11.64
C VAL A 340 -2.53 -5.03 10.38
N LYS A 341 -3.11 -4.72 9.21
CA LYS A 341 -2.66 -5.28 7.92
C LYS A 341 -1.20 -4.95 7.57
N TYR A 342 -0.67 -3.82 8.05
CA TYR A 342 0.74 -3.45 7.86
C TYR A 342 1.65 -4.01 8.95
N LEU A 343 1.09 -4.37 10.11
CA LEU A 343 1.87 -4.90 11.23
C LEU A 343 2.03 -6.43 11.16
N ILE A 344 1.00 -7.16 10.72
CA ILE A 344 0.98 -8.63 10.79
C ILE A 344 0.42 -9.22 9.49
N SER A 345 1.11 -10.22 8.93
CA SER A 345 0.63 -11.08 7.84
C SER A 345 1.12 -12.49 8.04
N TRP A 346 0.38 -13.44 7.47
CA TRP A 346 0.79 -14.82 7.36
C TRP A 346 2.06 -15.02 6.51
N CYS A 347 2.37 -14.06 5.61
CA CYS A 347 3.60 -14.08 4.81
C CYS A 347 4.84 -13.62 5.60
N ASP A 348 4.66 -12.94 6.73
CA ASP A 348 5.79 -12.35 7.48
C ASP A 348 6.49 -13.43 8.31
N GLU A 349 7.81 -13.33 8.42
CA GLU A 349 8.59 -14.24 9.27
C GLU A 349 8.40 -13.88 10.75
N PRO A 350 8.15 -14.88 11.63
CA PRO A 350 8.02 -14.61 13.06
C PRO A 350 9.33 -14.09 13.63
N MET A 351 9.26 -12.96 14.33
CA MET A 351 10.45 -12.30 14.90
C MET A 351 11.11 -13.08 16.03
N SER A 352 10.35 -13.94 16.72
CA SER A 352 10.85 -14.80 17.79
C SER A 352 10.00 -16.07 17.87
N SER A 353 10.58 -17.14 18.40
CA SER A 353 9.82 -18.36 18.62
C SER A 353 8.76 -18.12 19.71
N ARG A 354 7.62 -18.78 19.60
CA ARG A 354 6.55 -18.67 20.62
C ARG A 354 7.03 -19.11 22.01
N ALA A 355 7.97 -20.05 22.06
CA ALA A 355 8.56 -20.53 23.31
C ALA A 355 9.39 -19.46 24.03
N ASP A 356 9.87 -18.45 23.30
CA ASP A 356 10.69 -17.39 23.87
C ASP A 356 9.85 -16.29 24.53
N PHE A 357 8.58 -16.10 24.16
CA PHE A 357 7.79 -14.94 24.59
C PHE A 357 7.64 -14.77 26.10
N LEU A 358 7.63 -15.88 26.85
CA LEU A 358 7.52 -15.90 28.30
C LEU A 358 8.63 -16.73 28.94
N ARG A 359 9.74 -16.95 28.22
CA ARG A 359 10.87 -17.71 28.75
C ARG A 359 11.40 -16.97 30.00
N PRO A 360 11.43 -17.62 31.18
CA PRO A 360 11.97 -17.00 32.39
C PRO A 360 13.41 -16.54 32.17
N GLY A 361 13.76 -15.36 32.69
CA GLY A 361 15.08 -14.75 32.51
C GLY A 361 15.26 -13.96 31.21
N GLN A 362 14.26 -13.92 30.32
CA GLN A 362 14.30 -13.00 29.18
C GLN A 362 14.22 -11.56 29.70
N ARG A 363 15.15 -10.69 29.24
CA ARG A 363 15.17 -9.28 29.64
C ARG A 363 13.91 -8.59 29.10
N VAL A 364 12.97 -8.28 29.99
CA VAL A 364 11.82 -7.44 29.64
C VAL A 364 12.36 -6.09 29.19
N ALA A 365 11.99 -5.67 27.99
CA ALA A 365 12.39 -4.36 27.47
C ALA A 365 11.81 -3.27 28.38
N ARG A 366 12.68 -2.62 29.18
CA ARG A 366 12.28 -1.51 30.04
C ARG A 366 12.31 -0.23 29.23
N LEU A 367 11.33 0.64 29.45
CA LEU A 367 11.35 2.00 28.89
C LEU A 367 12.56 2.74 29.46
N CYS A 368 13.48 3.15 28.58
CA CYS A 368 14.55 4.06 28.92
C CYS A 368 13.94 5.41 29.31
N ARG A 369 14.26 5.87 30.53
CA ARG A 369 13.74 7.15 31.05
C ARG A 369 14.29 8.37 30.30
N THR A 370 15.46 8.24 29.67
CA THR A 370 16.16 9.35 28.99
C THR A 370 15.66 9.56 27.56
N CYS A 371 15.46 8.47 26.79
CA CYS A 371 15.09 8.57 25.37
C CYS A 371 13.71 8.01 25.04
N GLY A 372 12.98 7.47 26.03
CA GLY A 372 11.64 6.88 25.84
C GLY A 372 11.61 5.59 25.01
N ARG A 373 12.77 5.03 24.62
CA ARG A 373 12.87 3.77 23.86
C ARG A 373 12.83 2.57 24.81
N SER A 374 12.14 1.50 24.44
CA SER A 374 12.20 0.23 25.18
C SER A 374 13.56 -0.43 24.90
N CYS A 375 14.50 -0.38 25.84
CA CYS A 375 15.81 -0.99 25.66
C CYS A 375 15.89 -2.37 26.34
N PRO A 376 16.52 -3.39 25.71
CA PRO A 376 17.01 -4.57 26.42
C PRO A 376 18.18 -4.24 27.36
N CYS A 377 18.79 -3.06 27.18
CA CYS A 377 20.02 -2.61 27.82
C CYS A 377 19.86 -2.08 29.25
N ASN A 378 18.95 -2.66 30.04
CA ASN A 378 18.98 -2.40 31.49
C ASN A 378 19.95 -3.40 32.13
N SER A 379 21.24 -3.07 32.03
CA SER A 379 22.30 -3.47 32.96
C SER A 379 23.04 -2.20 33.32
#